data_AF-A0A0C3QC87-F1
#
_entry.id   AF-A0A0C3QC87-F1
#
_cell.length_a   1.000
_cell.length_b   1.000
_cell.length_c   1.000
_cell.angle_alpha   90.00
_cell.angle_beta   90.00
_cell.angle_gamma   90.00
#
_symmetry.space_group_name_H-M   'P 1'
#
loop_
_entity.id
_entity.type
_entity.pdbx_description
1 polymer ?
#
loop_
_entity_poly.entity_id
_entity_poly.type
_entity_poly.pdbx_seq_one_letter_code
_entity_poly.pdbx_strand_id
1 'polypeptide(L)'
;MAKRLRDAPWMVPGIMDPMFSQGGGTSEMIFFVAAAIKHAEPLSLRPEDITNIIEAYQPWRIYMCRGPDHWNTAWSSIRWILSKSPAFEPDSLVAGHWRMTGMPLVRTPDQLSSRIMTKAERTTFLTWLGEFAPIINEPEGPSL
;
A
#
# COMPACT_ATOMS: atom_id res chain seq x y z
N MET A 1 15.52 -25.53 19.52
CA MET A 1 14.48 -24.79 20.28
C MET A 1 14.01 -23.60 19.43
N ALA A 2 13.15 -23.84 18.45
CA ALA A 2 12.66 -22.82 17.51
C ALA A 2 11.35 -22.23 18.04
N LYS A 3 11.45 -21.44 19.12
CA LYS A 3 10.33 -20.69 19.68
C LYS A 3 10.39 -19.27 19.10
N ARG A 4 9.32 -18.88 18.40
CA ARG A 4 8.83 -17.49 18.23
C ARG A 4 9.48 -16.56 17.20
N LEU A 5 9.54 -16.96 15.93
CA LEU A 5 9.52 -15.98 14.82
C LEU A 5 8.08 -15.63 14.36
N ARG A 6 7.07 -16.38 14.83
CA ARG A 6 5.65 -16.10 14.51
C ARG A 6 4.95 -15.11 15.46
N ASP A 7 5.56 -14.80 16.62
CA ASP A 7 4.91 -14.04 17.69
C ASP A 7 5.50 -12.63 17.89
N ALA A 8 6.47 -12.22 17.08
CA ALA A 8 6.88 -10.81 17.04
C ALA A 8 5.89 -10.07 16.13
N PRO A 9 5.23 -8.98 16.59
CA PRO A 9 4.45 -8.14 15.69
C PRO A 9 5.38 -7.77 14.55
N TRP A 10 4.97 -8.11 13.34
CA TRP A 10 5.84 -8.01 12.19
C TRP A 10 6.21 -6.54 12.01
N MET A 11 7.41 -6.18 12.45
CA MET A 11 7.83 -4.80 12.49
C MET A 11 8.08 -4.37 11.05
N VAL A 12 7.23 -3.48 10.56
CA VAL A 12 7.43 -2.83 9.25
C VAL A 12 8.83 -2.18 9.27
N PRO A 13 9.76 -2.57 8.39
CA PRO A 13 11.08 -1.97 8.37
C PRO A 13 11.01 -0.49 7.93
N GLY A 14 12.01 0.31 8.28
CA GLY A 14 12.04 1.71 7.86
C GLY A 14 12.17 1.84 6.35
N ILE A 15 11.63 2.90 5.75
CA ILE A 15 11.62 3.06 4.28
C ILE A 15 13.02 3.14 3.63
N MET A 16 14.04 3.43 4.43
CA MET A 16 15.45 3.42 4.01
C MET A 16 16.14 2.05 4.20
N ASP A 17 15.43 1.04 4.71
CA ASP A 17 16.00 -0.30 4.89
C ASP A 17 16.46 -0.87 3.54
N PRO A 18 17.66 -1.49 3.45
CA PRO A 18 18.19 -2.05 2.21
C PRO A 18 17.24 -3.01 1.48
N MET A 19 16.31 -3.65 2.19
CA MET A 19 15.29 -4.52 1.56
C MET A 19 14.39 -3.78 0.56
N PHE A 20 14.22 -2.47 0.73
CA PHE A 20 13.42 -1.58 -0.13
C PHE A 20 14.20 -0.99 -1.30
N SER A 21 15.51 -1.26 -1.41
CA SER A 21 16.29 -0.83 -2.58
C SER A 21 15.87 -1.59 -3.83
N GLN A 22 16.21 -1.06 -5.02
CA GLN A 22 15.85 -1.67 -6.30
C GLN A 22 16.41 -3.10 -6.48
N GLY A 23 17.59 -3.38 -5.92
CA GLY A 23 18.19 -4.72 -5.88
C GLY A 23 17.81 -5.52 -4.62
N GLY A 24 16.96 -4.94 -3.76
CA GLY A 24 16.46 -5.54 -2.54
C GLY A 24 15.42 -6.63 -2.81
N GLY A 25 15.07 -7.38 -1.76
CA GLY A 25 14.13 -8.50 -1.84
C GLY A 25 12.65 -8.11 -1.77
N THR A 26 12.29 -6.83 -1.77
CA THR A 26 10.90 -6.35 -1.64
C THR A 26 10.53 -5.42 -2.78
N SER A 27 9.40 -5.71 -3.45
CA SER A 27 8.93 -4.97 -4.62
C SER A 27 7.45 -4.55 -4.53
N GLU A 28 6.73 -5.13 -3.58
CA GLU A 28 5.29 -4.95 -3.39
C GLU A 28 5.03 -3.63 -2.64
N MET A 29 4.25 -2.70 -3.23
CA MET A 29 4.04 -1.36 -2.65
C MET A 29 3.36 -1.40 -1.28
N ILE A 30 2.63 -2.47 -0.93
CA ILE A 30 2.04 -2.56 0.42
C ILE A 30 3.09 -2.37 1.52
N PHE A 31 4.32 -2.86 1.29
CA PHE A 31 5.43 -2.62 2.20
C PHE A 31 5.94 -1.19 2.17
N PHE A 32 5.99 -0.57 0.97
CA PHE A 32 6.40 0.83 0.82
C PHE A 32 5.37 1.78 1.45
N VAL A 33 4.06 1.52 1.31
CA VAL A 33 2.97 2.24 1.98
C VAL A 33 3.13 2.14 3.49
N ALA A 34 3.30 0.92 4.00
CA ALA A 34 3.48 0.71 5.43
C ALA A 34 4.75 1.41 5.96
N ALA A 35 5.86 1.32 5.23
CA ALA A 35 7.11 1.97 5.60
C ALA A 35 7.02 3.50 5.56
N ALA A 36 6.25 4.06 4.63
CA ALA A 36 5.98 5.49 4.53
C ALA A 36 5.12 6.00 5.70
N ILE A 37 4.03 5.30 6.03
CA ILE A 37 3.20 5.63 7.20
C ILE A 37 4.02 5.53 8.48
N LYS A 38 4.80 4.45 8.63
CA LYS A 38 5.69 4.27 9.78
C LYS A 38 6.75 5.37 9.89
N HIS A 39 7.28 5.85 8.76
CA HIS A 39 8.24 6.95 8.74
C HIS A 39 7.66 8.24 9.33
N ALA A 40 6.36 8.47 9.16
CA ALA A 40 5.67 9.65 9.68
C ALA A 40 5.09 9.48 11.09
N GLU A 41 5.20 8.30 11.71
CA GLU A 41 4.67 8.07 13.05
C GLU A 41 5.18 9.11 14.06
N PRO A 42 4.30 9.61 14.96
CA PRO A 42 2.94 9.14 15.24
C PRO A 42 1.84 9.75 14.34
N LEU A 43 2.20 10.48 13.28
CA LEU A 43 1.24 11.15 12.40
C LEU A 43 0.61 10.19 11.40
N SER A 44 -0.68 10.36 11.15
CA SER A 44 -1.39 9.74 10.03
C SER A 44 -1.16 10.53 8.75
N LEU A 45 -1.24 9.88 7.59
CA LEU A 45 -0.90 10.48 6.30
C LEU A 45 -2.04 10.43 5.30
N ARG A 46 -2.10 11.42 4.40
CA ARG A 46 -2.93 11.32 3.20
C ARG A 46 -2.24 10.46 2.13
N PRO A 47 -2.98 9.88 1.17
CA PRO A 47 -2.39 9.12 0.07
C PRO A 47 -1.31 9.87 -0.71
N GLU A 48 -1.45 11.19 -0.88
CA GLU A 48 -0.47 12.04 -1.58
C GLU A 48 0.83 12.13 -0.78
N ASP A 49 0.74 12.30 0.54
CA ASP A 49 1.90 12.38 1.42
C ASP A 49 2.64 11.04 1.47
N ILE A 50 1.90 9.91 1.45
CA ILE A 50 2.47 8.56 1.31
C ILE A 50 3.23 8.44 -0.01
N THR A 51 2.63 8.88 -1.11
CA THR A 51 3.24 8.83 -2.46
C THR A 51 4.53 9.64 -2.48
N ASN A 52 4.51 10.86 -1.94
CA ASN A 52 5.66 11.76 -1.87
C ASN A 52 6.80 11.18 -1.01
N ILE A 53 6.50 10.54 0.11
CA ILE A 53 7.51 9.88 0.96
C ILE A 53 8.15 8.71 0.20
N ILE A 54 7.35 7.88 -0.47
CA ILE A 54 7.89 6.77 -1.27
C ILE A 54 8.78 7.30 -2.39
N GLU A 55 8.37 8.35 -3.09
CA GLU A 55 9.16 8.99 -4.14
C GLU A 55 10.49 9.55 -3.59
N ALA A 56 10.45 10.22 -2.43
CA ALA A 56 11.63 10.83 -1.83
C ALA A 56 12.70 9.81 -1.41
N TYR A 57 12.30 8.66 -0.86
CA TYR A 57 13.24 7.67 -0.32
C TYR A 57 13.49 6.48 -1.23
N GLN A 58 12.52 6.09 -2.06
CA GLN A 58 12.58 4.93 -2.96
C GLN A 58 11.98 5.29 -4.33
N PRO A 59 12.55 6.29 -5.05
CA PRO A 59 11.97 6.83 -6.30
C PRO A 59 11.82 5.77 -7.38
N TRP A 60 12.72 4.78 -7.41
CA TRP A 60 12.64 3.64 -8.33
C TRP A 60 11.29 2.93 -8.26
N ARG A 61 10.66 2.91 -7.08
CA ARG A 61 9.37 2.26 -6.89
C ARG A 61 8.27 3.00 -7.63
N ILE A 62 8.26 4.34 -7.58
CA ILE A 62 7.30 5.15 -8.34
C ILE A 62 7.56 4.98 -9.84
N TYR A 63 8.82 5.01 -10.28
CA TYR A 63 9.17 4.82 -11.69
C TYR A 63 8.80 3.45 -12.27
N MET A 64 8.69 2.39 -11.45
CA MET A 64 8.23 1.08 -11.91
C MET A 64 6.71 0.98 -12.14
N CYS A 65 5.92 1.97 -11.71
CA CYS A 65 4.51 2.03 -12.07
C CYS A 65 4.40 2.30 -13.57
N ARG A 66 4.00 1.29 -14.37
CA ARG A 66 3.87 1.48 -15.82
C ARG A 66 2.68 2.37 -16.16
N GLY A 67 2.83 3.17 -17.21
CA GLY A 67 1.84 4.13 -17.69
C GLY A 67 2.52 5.44 -18.15
N PRO A 68 1.84 6.27 -18.96
CA PRO A 68 2.37 7.57 -19.35
C PRO A 68 2.48 8.52 -18.15
N ASP A 69 1.71 8.26 -17.09
CA ASP A 69 1.72 8.98 -15.82
C ASP A 69 1.94 8.00 -14.67
N HIS A 70 3.21 7.73 -14.40
CA HIS A 70 3.65 6.81 -13.34
C HIS A 70 3.21 7.29 -11.95
N TRP A 71 3.12 8.61 -11.75
CA TRP A 71 2.73 9.20 -10.48
C TRP A 71 1.25 8.96 -10.18
N ASN A 72 0.35 9.26 -11.13
CA ASN A 72 -1.08 8.99 -10.96
C ASN A 72 -1.38 7.48 -10.81
N THR A 73 -0.59 6.64 -11.48
CA THR A 73 -0.68 5.19 -11.34
C THR A 73 -0.26 4.74 -9.93
N ALA A 74 0.83 5.29 -9.40
CA ALA A 74 1.28 5.03 -8.03
C ALA A 74 0.24 5.48 -7.00
N TRP A 75 -0.25 6.71 -7.13
CA TRP A 75 -1.27 7.30 -6.24
C TRP A 75 -2.55 6.45 -6.20
N SER A 76 -3.06 6.06 -7.37
CA SER A 76 -4.26 5.21 -7.47
C SER A 76 -4.03 3.82 -6.84
N SER A 77 -2.85 3.25 -7.02
CA SER A 77 -2.47 1.96 -6.42
C SER A 77 -2.39 2.06 -4.89
N ILE A 78 -1.85 3.16 -4.36
CA ILE A 78 -1.75 3.42 -2.92
C ILE A 78 -3.16 3.56 -2.32
N ARG A 79 -4.04 4.37 -2.93
CA ARG A 79 -5.44 4.51 -2.49
C ARG A 79 -6.16 3.16 -2.45
N TRP A 80 -5.96 2.34 -3.47
CA TRP A 80 -6.53 0.99 -3.50
C TRP A 80 -6.04 0.13 -2.35
N ILE A 81 -4.71 0.06 -2.13
CA ILE A 81 -4.11 -0.73 -1.04
C ILE A 81 -4.69 -0.33 0.31
N LEU A 82 -4.74 0.97 0.58
CA LEU A 82 -5.29 1.52 1.81
C LEU A 82 -6.74 1.06 2.02
N SER A 83 -7.57 1.11 0.97
CA SER A 83 -8.97 0.70 1.03
C SER A 83 -9.23 -0.81 1.18
N LYS A 84 -8.27 -1.66 0.81
CA LYS A 84 -8.47 -3.13 0.73
C LYS A 84 -7.70 -3.91 1.78
N SER A 85 -6.57 -3.41 2.24
CA SER A 85 -5.73 -4.13 3.20
C SER A 85 -6.18 -3.83 4.63
N PRO A 86 -6.42 -4.86 5.46
CA PRO A 86 -6.76 -4.66 6.87
C PRO A 86 -5.59 -4.11 7.71
N ALA A 87 -4.39 -3.99 7.12
CA ALA A 87 -3.24 -3.36 7.77
C ALA A 87 -3.38 -1.84 7.91
N PHE A 88 -4.32 -1.24 7.18
CA PHE A 88 -4.55 0.20 7.18
C PHE A 88 -6.02 0.50 7.50
N GLU A 89 -6.24 1.63 8.14
CA GLU A 89 -7.57 2.17 8.37
C GLU A 89 -7.56 3.70 8.24
N PRO A 90 -8.70 4.32 7.89
CA PRO A 90 -8.85 5.76 7.96
C PRO A 90 -8.65 6.26 9.39
N ASP A 91 -7.98 7.40 9.54
CA ASP A 91 -7.88 8.06 10.84
C ASP A 91 -9.23 8.67 11.22
N SER A 92 -9.77 8.26 12.37
CA SER A 92 -11.04 8.78 12.88
C SER A 92 -10.98 10.26 13.29
N LEU A 93 -9.79 10.80 13.54
CA LEU A 93 -9.59 12.17 14.02
C LEU A 93 -9.26 13.15 12.88
N VAL A 94 -8.70 12.66 11.77
CA VAL A 94 -8.24 13.50 10.66
C VAL A 94 -8.78 12.94 9.34
N ALA A 95 -9.78 13.62 8.79
CA ALA A 95 -10.44 13.20 7.55
C ALA A 95 -9.45 13.07 6.38
N GLY A 96 -9.53 11.95 5.66
CA GLY A 96 -8.66 11.66 4.51
C GLY A 96 -7.28 11.12 4.86
N HIS A 97 -6.93 11.03 6.16
CA HIS A 97 -5.68 10.44 6.60
C HIS A 97 -5.84 8.94 6.90
N TRP A 98 -4.72 8.23 6.85
CA TRP A 98 -4.63 6.79 7.06
C TRP A 98 -3.53 6.45 8.05
N ARG A 99 -3.75 5.39 8.82
CA ARG A 99 -2.79 4.87 9.81
C ARG A 99 -2.70 3.35 9.74
N MET A 100 -1.66 2.81 10.38
CA MET A 100 -1.46 1.38 10.58
C MET A 100 -2.40 0.85 11.67
N THR A 101 -3.00 -0.32 11.45
CA THR A 101 -3.84 -1.02 12.46
C THR A 101 -3.03 -1.95 13.36
N GLY A 102 -1.78 -2.25 12.99
CA GLY A 102 -0.97 -3.31 13.61
C GLY A 102 -1.26 -4.72 13.07
N MET A 103 -2.20 -4.86 12.13
CA MET A 103 -2.45 -6.14 11.44
C MET A 103 -1.32 -6.47 10.45
N PRO A 104 -1.09 -7.76 10.14
CA PRO A 104 -0.06 -8.16 9.18
C PRO A 104 -0.26 -7.58 7.78
N LEU A 105 0.84 -7.24 7.09
CA LEU A 105 0.82 -6.88 5.66
C LEU A 105 0.54 -8.13 4.81
N VAL A 106 -0.73 -8.43 4.59
CA VAL A 106 -1.15 -9.63 3.86
C VAL A 106 -0.66 -9.59 2.40
N ARG A 107 0.04 -10.65 1.97
CA ARG A 107 0.81 -10.69 0.72
C ARG A 107 0.07 -11.29 -0.50
N THR A 108 -1.16 -11.79 -0.35
CA THR A 108 -1.78 -12.57 -1.44
C THR A 108 -3.27 -12.28 -1.67
N PRO A 109 -3.73 -12.36 -2.94
CA PRO A 109 -5.12 -12.07 -3.31
C PRO A 109 -6.08 -13.16 -2.81
N ASP A 110 -5.58 -14.36 -2.51
CA ASP A 110 -6.37 -15.45 -1.95
C ASP A 110 -6.78 -15.18 -0.50
N GLN A 111 -6.00 -14.40 0.25
CA GLN A 111 -6.38 -13.92 1.60
C GLN A 111 -7.25 -12.65 1.55
N LEU A 112 -7.35 -12.01 0.39
CA LEU A 112 -8.26 -10.89 0.11
C LEU A 112 -9.59 -11.36 -0.51
N SER A 113 -9.79 -12.63 -0.86
CA SER A 113 -11.02 -13.05 -1.55
C SER A 113 -11.63 -14.38 -1.10
N SER A 114 -12.89 -14.31 -0.67
CA SER A 114 -13.91 -15.18 -1.27
C SER A 114 -15.16 -14.44 -1.78
N ARG A 115 -15.27 -13.11 -1.63
CA ARG A 115 -16.47 -12.35 -2.08
C ARG A 115 -16.24 -10.98 -2.75
N ILE A 116 -15.02 -10.45 -2.82
CA ILE A 116 -14.82 -9.01 -3.09
C ILE A 116 -13.70 -8.70 -4.11
N MET A 117 -13.40 -9.62 -5.03
CA MET A 117 -12.50 -9.28 -6.15
C MET A 117 -13.09 -9.76 -7.46
N THR A 118 -13.34 -8.79 -8.35
CA THR A 118 -13.59 -9.05 -9.76
C THR A 118 -12.33 -9.61 -10.42
N LYS A 119 -12.50 -10.31 -11.53
CA LYS A 119 -11.38 -10.83 -12.32
C LYS A 119 -10.44 -9.71 -12.79
N ALA A 120 -10.97 -8.51 -13.04
CA ALA A 120 -10.19 -7.33 -13.40
C ALA A 120 -9.31 -6.82 -12.25
N GLU A 121 -9.83 -6.74 -11.02
CA GLU A 121 -9.05 -6.36 -9.83
C GLU A 121 -7.97 -7.41 -9.52
N ARG A 122 -8.26 -8.69 -9.76
CA ARG A 122 -7.26 -9.77 -9.62
C ARG A 122 -6.18 -9.69 -10.70
N THR A 123 -6.56 -9.46 -11.95
CA THR A 123 -5.59 -9.22 -13.03
C THR A 123 -4.77 -7.99 -12.70
N THR A 124 -5.36 -6.90 -12.25
CA THR A 124 -4.64 -5.69 -11.82
C THR A 124 -3.64 -6.00 -10.72
N PHE A 125 -4.07 -6.71 -9.67
CA PHE A 125 -3.25 -7.14 -8.54
C PHE A 125 -2.02 -7.96 -9.01
N LEU A 126 -2.21 -8.84 -9.99
CA LEU A 126 -1.12 -9.66 -10.55
C LEU A 126 -0.28 -8.90 -11.60
N THR A 127 -0.90 -7.93 -12.27
CA THR A 127 -0.31 -7.07 -13.30
C THR A 127 0.14 -5.74 -12.71
N TRP A 128 0.58 -5.76 -11.45
CA TRP A 128 1.21 -4.65 -10.72
C TRP A 128 2.38 -3.97 -11.45
N LEU A 129 2.77 -4.55 -12.58
CA LEU A 129 3.42 -3.95 -13.72
C LEU A 129 2.41 -3.26 -14.69
N GLY A 130 1.71 -2.25 -14.16
CA GLY A 130 1.09 -1.08 -14.81
C GLY A 130 0.35 -1.12 -16.16
N GLU A 131 -0.44 -2.13 -16.51
CA GLU A 131 -1.36 -1.98 -17.67
C GLU A 131 -2.84 -1.81 -17.32
N PHE A 132 -3.28 -2.08 -16.08
CA PHE A 132 -4.73 -2.17 -15.80
C PHE A 132 -5.19 -1.70 -14.41
N ALA A 133 -4.52 -0.77 -13.73
CA ALA A 133 -5.06 -0.20 -12.48
C ALA A 133 -6.49 0.33 -12.71
N PRO A 134 -7.54 -0.23 -12.05
CA PRO A 134 -8.89 0.22 -12.28
C PRO A 134 -9.00 1.64 -11.72
N ILE A 135 -9.59 2.53 -12.51
CA ILE A 135 -10.07 3.82 -12.03
C ILE A 135 -11.12 3.48 -10.96
N ILE A 136 -10.78 3.73 -9.69
CA ILE A 136 -11.73 3.60 -8.60
C ILE A 136 -12.63 4.83 -8.70
N ASN A 137 -13.81 4.65 -9.27
CA ASN A 137 -14.90 5.58 -8.98
C ASN A 137 -15.14 5.49 -7.47
N GLU A 138 -14.97 6.62 -6.78
CA GLU A 138 -15.34 6.73 -5.38
C GLU A 138 -16.78 6.25 -5.23
N PRO A 139 -17.13 5.47 -4.20
CA PRO A 139 -18.53 5.26 -3.90
C PRO A 139 -19.13 6.65 -3.66
N GLU A 140 -20.07 7.04 -4.53
CA GLU A 140 -20.91 8.20 -4.30
C GLU A 140 -21.40 8.09 -2.85
N GLY A 141 -20.96 9.02 -2.01
CA GLY A 141 -21.45 9.12 -0.65
C GLY A 141 -22.99 9.22 -0.70
N PRO A 142 -23.69 8.83 0.37
CA PRO A 142 -25.15 8.92 0.37
C PRO A 142 -25.56 10.32 -0.06
N SER A 143 -26.39 10.39 -1.11
CA SER A 143 -27.00 11.65 -1.53
C SER A 143 -27.73 12.25 -0.33
N LEU A 144 -27.45 13.53 -0.05
CA LEU A 144 -28.18 14.32 0.94
C LEU A 144 -29.69 14.34 0.62
#